data_AF-D2W3C9-F1
#
_entry.id   AF-D2W3C9-F1
#
_cell.length_a   1.000
_cell.length_b   1.000
_cell.length_c   1.000
_cell.angle_alpha   90.00
_cell.angle_beta   90.00
_cell.angle_gamma   90.00
#
_symmetry.space_group_name_H-M   'P 1'
#
loop_
_entity.id
_entity.type
_entity.pdbx_description
1 polymer ?
#
loop_
_entity_poly.entity_id
_entity_poly.type
_entity_poly.pdbx_seq_one_letter_code
_entity_poly.pdbx_strand_id
1 'polypeptide(L)'
;MTVIQNKKRKHEESSHHDDDGKMFDNADNIESVLFEEMTTVNSQLLSLANKMKLVDNIYFTKNTEMIDEFIGNINEFLKQLDMRRKKAFSEKLNSDILSYIYQFLDTNILKECCGLVSKLWRQSIGLKVKVRDIDIDKFVNCSLIENVTYLQLVDTTEEPETFKWLVNCRNLDNLKSLDLSEIELENVEYLMKCHMPNLTELNLAKRVSDEEVVIELLTSSFMTSVKKLDLSYSFYEFPIDIYESISESNYLSQITHLNLDNMEYLEFTGLDLLLKDKVNLEHLQIRKHCLVSYPNLFTNGNYMNLTYLDISSCQLSRNQEFIDLMFSPNLPNLTTLKGKALWAEEDGKEKDIVVEIPPNSQSSLTDLDIRYCRVGFYPSLFNHCPKLKKLSVYSLHDEESKKLHLNMMKSPNLTNLEYLKMDSWNEASEIIFTNPIYSNLKELHLVRPFRNGENLNVELVSNCNNLVNLTTLTVSVETQDLQEFQKNPTFSKLKRISNIVIPQKRL
;
A
#
# COMPACT_ATOMS: atom_id res chain seq x y z
N MET A 1 -68.96 -24.80 29.58
CA MET A 1 -69.17 -23.38 29.25
C MET A 1 -68.53 -22.57 30.35
N THR A 2 -67.33 -22.04 30.11
CA THR A 2 -66.62 -21.19 31.07
C THR A 2 -65.93 -20.09 30.27
N VAL A 3 -66.27 -18.85 30.59
CA VAL A 3 -65.93 -17.64 29.85
C VAL A 3 -64.52 -17.18 30.21
N ILE A 4 -63.68 -16.95 29.21
CA ILE A 4 -62.33 -16.35 29.35
C ILE A 4 -62.48 -14.83 29.29
N GLN A 5 -62.10 -14.12 30.35
CA GLN A 5 -61.98 -12.65 30.37
C GLN A 5 -60.56 -12.24 29.98
N ASN A 6 -60.42 -11.59 28.81
CA ASN A 6 -59.20 -10.92 28.38
C ASN A 6 -59.14 -9.50 28.97
N LYS A 7 -58.10 -9.23 29.76
CA LYS A 7 -57.83 -7.91 30.35
C LYS A 7 -56.92 -7.11 29.40
N LYS A 8 -57.48 -6.11 28.71
CA LYS A 8 -56.74 -5.13 27.89
C LYS A 8 -55.77 -4.31 28.75
N ARG A 9 -54.48 -4.29 28.41
CA ARG A 9 -53.51 -3.28 28.87
C ARG A 9 -53.60 -2.05 27.95
N LYS A 10 -53.70 -0.86 28.55
CA LYS A 10 -53.59 0.44 27.88
C LYS A 10 -52.13 0.67 27.49
N HIS A 11 -51.90 0.94 26.21
CA HIS A 11 -50.66 1.53 25.70
C HIS A 11 -50.78 3.05 25.90
N GLU A 12 -49.79 3.66 26.56
CA GLU A 12 -49.58 5.11 26.53
C GLU A 12 -48.78 5.45 25.26
N GLU A 13 -49.27 6.44 24.52
CA GLU A 13 -48.63 7.00 23.32
C GLU A 13 -47.49 7.92 23.75
N SER A 14 -46.26 7.61 23.35
CA SER A 14 -45.12 8.53 23.49
C SER A 14 -45.07 9.45 22.28
N SER A 15 -45.33 10.74 22.49
CA SER A 15 -45.15 11.79 21.50
C SER A 15 -43.67 11.98 21.16
N HIS A 16 -43.28 11.72 19.91
CA HIS A 16 -41.99 12.10 19.35
C HIS A 16 -41.96 13.62 19.09
N HIS A 17 -40.98 14.29 19.72
CA HIS A 17 -40.51 15.61 19.29
C HIS A 17 -39.12 15.43 18.71
N ASP A 18 -38.99 15.76 17.42
CA ASP A 18 -37.73 15.83 16.69
C ASP A 18 -36.91 17.03 17.18
N ASP A 19 -35.81 16.77 17.88
CA ASP A 19 -34.77 17.76 18.19
C ASP A 19 -33.38 17.14 17.90
N ASP A 20 -33.16 16.87 16.62
CA ASP A 20 -31.92 16.31 16.08
C ASP A 20 -30.91 17.45 15.79
N GLY A 21 -30.02 17.73 16.75
CA GLY A 21 -28.93 18.68 16.47
C GLY A 21 -27.80 18.84 17.49
N LYS A 22 -27.89 18.27 18.70
CA LYS A 22 -26.91 18.55 19.77
C LYS A 22 -26.44 17.35 20.60
N MET A 23 -26.58 16.11 20.12
CA MET A 23 -26.44 14.93 20.99
C MET A 23 -25.05 14.27 21.10
N PHE A 24 -24.01 14.75 20.40
CA PHE A 24 -22.74 13.99 20.34
C PHE A 24 -21.61 14.45 21.28
N ASP A 25 -21.75 15.56 22.01
CA ASP A 25 -20.73 16.02 22.97
C ASP A 25 -20.80 15.32 24.36
N ASN A 26 -21.73 14.38 24.56
CA ASN A 26 -21.91 13.67 25.83
C ASN A 26 -21.41 12.22 25.84
N ALA A 27 -20.73 11.77 24.78
CA ALA A 27 -20.23 10.40 24.70
C ALA A 27 -19.18 10.09 25.79
N ASP A 28 -18.31 11.05 26.13
CA ASP A 28 -17.32 10.89 27.20
C ASP A 28 -17.96 10.82 28.59
N ASN A 29 -19.19 11.33 28.73
CA ASN A 29 -19.92 11.31 29.99
C ASN A 29 -20.52 9.92 30.27
N ILE A 30 -21.00 9.21 29.24
CA ILE A 30 -21.73 7.96 29.45
C ILE A 30 -20.84 6.83 29.96
N GLU A 31 -19.56 6.79 29.57
CA GLU A 31 -18.62 5.77 30.07
C GLU A 31 -18.33 5.97 31.57
N SER A 32 -18.15 7.22 32.00
CA SER A 32 -17.96 7.54 33.42
C SER A 32 -19.19 7.21 34.27
N VAL A 33 -20.39 7.55 33.78
CA VAL A 33 -21.67 7.24 34.44
C VAL A 33 -21.87 5.73 34.54
N LEU A 34 -21.64 4.97 33.47
CA LEU A 34 -21.73 3.50 33.48
C LEU A 34 -20.72 2.88 34.45
N PHE A 35 -19.50 3.38 34.49
CA PHE A 35 -18.47 2.88 35.40
C PHE A 35 -18.86 3.11 36.88
N GLU A 36 -19.38 4.31 37.20
CA GLU A 36 -19.86 4.63 38.54
C GLU A 36 -21.08 3.78 38.95
N GLU A 37 -22.05 3.58 38.05
CA GLU A 37 -23.19 2.71 38.28
C GLU A 37 -22.77 1.25 38.52
N MET A 38 -21.89 0.70 37.67
CA MET A 38 -21.38 -0.66 37.84
C MET A 38 -20.63 -0.83 39.17
N THR A 39 -19.83 0.17 39.55
CA THR A 39 -19.10 0.18 40.82
C THR A 39 -20.06 0.23 42.01
N THR A 40 -21.13 1.00 41.90
CA THR A 40 -22.17 1.11 42.92
C THR A 40 -22.92 -0.20 43.10
N VAL A 41 -23.39 -0.81 42.00
CA VAL A 41 -24.08 -2.12 42.04
C VAL A 41 -23.17 -3.19 42.64
N ASN A 42 -21.89 -3.24 42.25
CA ASN A 42 -20.94 -4.20 42.81
C ASN A 42 -20.76 -4.02 44.32
N SER A 43 -20.64 -2.77 44.78
CA SER A 43 -20.53 -2.44 46.21
C SER A 43 -21.78 -2.87 46.99
N GLN A 44 -22.97 -2.68 46.41
CA GLN A 44 -24.24 -3.11 47.01
C GLN A 44 -24.35 -4.64 47.09
N LEU A 45 -23.95 -5.37 46.03
CA LEU A 45 -23.93 -6.84 46.03
C LEU A 45 -22.97 -7.40 47.08
N LEU A 46 -21.76 -6.81 47.22
CA LEU A 46 -20.81 -7.18 48.27
C LEU A 46 -21.35 -6.90 49.67
N SER A 47 -21.98 -5.74 49.88
CA SER A 47 -22.66 -5.41 51.14
C SER A 47 -23.79 -6.40 51.45
N LEU A 48 -24.59 -6.79 50.45
CA LEU A 48 -25.67 -7.76 50.61
C LEU A 48 -25.12 -9.13 50.99
N ALA A 49 -24.07 -9.60 50.31
CA ALA A 49 -23.40 -10.86 50.62
C ALA A 49 -22.89 -10.90 52.07
N ASN A 50 -22.33 -9.79 52.57
CA ASN A 50 -21.89 -9.70 53.96
C ASN A 50 -23.06 -9.71 54.96
N LYS A 51 -24.18 -9.05 54.63
CA LYS A 51 -25.39 -9.10 55.47
C LYS A 51 -26.02 -10.49 55.48
N MET A 52 -26.05 -11.19 54.35
CA MET A 52 -26.57 -12.56 54.25
C MET A 52 -25.85 -13.55 55.17
N LYS A 53 -24.56 -13.34 55.46
CA LYS A 53 -23.80 -14.16 56.43
C LYS A 53 -24.29 -14.02 57.88
N LEU A 54 -24.99 -12.93 58.20
CA LEU A 54 -25.51 -12.66 59.55
C LEU A 54 -26.92 -13.22 59.75
N VAL A 55 -27.53 -13.76 58.69
CA VAL A 55 -28.90 -14.25 58.71
C VAL A 55 -28.92 -15.75 58.99
N ASP A 56 -29.85 -16.21 59.82
CA ASP A 56 -29.98 -17.63 60.15
C ASP A 56 -30.63 -18.45 59.01
N ASN A 57 -30.50 -19.77 59.08
CA ASN A 57 -31.06 -20.68 58.08
C ASN A 57 -32.60 -20.61 57.98
N ILE A 58 -33.30 -20.19 59.05
CA ILE A 58 -34.77 -20.12 59.06
C ILE A 58 -35.25 -19.03 58.09
N TYR A 59 -34.52 -17.92 57.98
CA TYR A 59 -34.84 -16.88 57.02
C TYR A 59 -34.76 -17.38 55.57
N PHE A 60 -33.73 -18.15 55.22
CA PHE A 60 -33.56 -18.69 53.87
C PHE A 60 -34.70 -19.64 53.48
N THR A 61 -35.15 -20.47 54.43
CA THR A 61 -36.30 -21.38 54.21
C THR A 61 -37.62 -20.63 54.07
N LYS A 62 -37.80 -19.51 54.78
CA LYS A 62 -39.06 -18.73 54.72
C LYS A 62 -39.14 -17.79 53.52
N ASN A 63 -38.02 -17.44 52.89
CA ASN A 63 -37.94 -16.45 51.82
C ASN A 63 -37.31 -17.02 50.53
N THR A 64 -37.41 -18.33 50.32
CA THR A 64 -36.77 -19.01 49.17
C THR A 64 -37.20 -18.41 47.83
N GLU A 65 -38.49 -18.11 47.64
CA GLU A 65 -39.01 -17.50 46.39
C GLU A 65 -38.36 -16.15 46.07
N MET A 66 -38.20 -15.28 47.06
CA MET A 66 -37.55 -13.97 46.88
C MET A 66 -36.07 -14.12 46.52
N ILE A 67 -35.39 -15.08 47.16
CA ILE A 67 -33.97 -15.35 46.92
C ILE A 67 -33.78 -15.93 45.51
N ASP A 68 -34.64 -16.85 45.10
CA ASP A 68 -34.63 -17.44 43.76
C ASP A 68 -34.93 -16.38 42.69
N GLU A 69 -35.89 -15.48 42.93
CA GLU A 69 -36.17 -14.35 42.03
C GLU A 69 -34.97 -13.42 41.90
N PHE A 70 -34.32 -13.07 43.02
CA PHE A 70 -33.11 -12.24 43.02
C PHE A 70 -31.96 -12.89 42.24
N ILE A 71 -31.69 -14.18 42.47
CA ILE A 71 -30.68 -14.94 41.73
C ILE A 71 -31.03 -15.01 40.24
N GLY A 72 -32.30 -15.24 39.90
CA GLY A 72 -32.80 -15.24 38.54
C GLY A 72 -32.53 -13.92 37.82
N ASN A 73 -32.81 -12.79 38.48
CA ASN A 73 -32.59 -11.45 37.94
C ASN A 73 -31.10 -11.15 37.70
N ILE A 74 -30.20 -11.59 38.60
CA ILE A 74 -28.75 -11.47 38.39
C ILE A 74 -28.31 -12.27 37.18
N ASN A 75 -28.77 -13.52 37.04
CA ASN A 75 -28.40 -14.38 35.92
C ASN A 75 -28.87 -13.80 34.58
N GLU A 76 -30.08 -13.26 34.52
CA GLU A 76 -30.60 -12.62 33.30
C GLU A 76 -29.81 -11.33 32.96
N PHE A 77 -29.46 -10.51 33.95
CA PHE A 77 -28.59 -9.35 33.76
C PHE A 77 -27.22 -9.75 33.19
N LEU A 78 -26.56 -10.75 33.78
CA LEU A 78 -25.25 -11.23 33.31
C LEU A 78 -25.33 -11.77 31.88
N LYS A 79 -26.41 -12.47 31.53
CA LYS A 79 -26.66 -12.95 30.17
C LYS A 79 -26.80 -11.80 29.17
N GLN A 80 -27.56 -10.76 29.52
CA GLN A 80 -27.72 -9.57 28.67
C GLN A 80 -26.41 -8.79 28.51
N LEU A 81 -25.64 -8.64 29.58
CA LEU A 81 -24.34 -7.99 29.55
C LEU A 81 -23.35 -8.74 28.64
N ASP A 82 -23.28 -10.06 28.76
CA ASP A 82 -22.42 -10.88 27.89
C ASP A 82 -22.84 -10.80 26.42
N MET A 83 -24.16 -10.83 26.13
CA MET A 83 -24.67 -10.61 24.77
C MET A 83 -24.28 -9.25 24.21
N ARG A 84 -24.42 -8.17 25.00
CA ARG A 84 -24.01 -6.82 24.58
C ARG A 84 -22.51 -6.70 24.39
N ARG A 85 -21.71 -7.28 25.28
CA ARG A 85 -20.25 -7.34 25.16
C ARG A 85 -19.84 -8.05 23.87
N LYS A 86 -20.39 -9.24 23.61
CA LYS A 86 -20.15 -10.00 22.38
C LYS A 86 -20.56 -9.21 21.13
N LYS A 87 -21.71 -8.55 21.18
CA LYS A 87 -22.19 -7.68 20.10
C LYS A 87 -21.24 -6.51 19.85
N ALA A 88 -20.83 -5.77 20.89
CA ALA A 88 -19.90 -4.65 20.78
C ALA A 88 -18.52 -5.08 20.24
N PHE A 89 -18.01 -6.24 20.65
CA PHE A 89 -16.78 -6.80 20.08
C PHE A 89 -16.96 -7.18 18.60
N SER A 90 -18.09 -7.79 18.23
CA SER A 90 -18.37 -8.14 16.83
C SER A 90 -18.58 -6.91 15.93
N GLU A 91 -19.14 -5.82 16.46
CA GLU A 91 -19.31 -4.57 15.73
C GLU A 91 -17.99 -3.83 15.54
N LYS A 92 -17.05 -3.96 16.49
CA LYS A 92 -15.69 -3.43 16.36
C LYS A 92 -14.81 -4.26 15.43
N LEU A 93 -15.05 -5.57 15.33
CA LEU A 93 -14.30 -6.50 14.47
C LEU A 93 -15.03 -6.66 13.12
N ASN A 94 -14.90 -5.65 12.26
CA ASN A 94 -15.39 -5.75 10.89
C ASN A 94 -14.56 -6.74 10.05
N SER A 95 -15.02 -7.03 8.83
CA SER A 95 -14.36 -7.96 7.91
C SER A 95 -12.90 -7.61 7.64
N ASP A 96 -12.57 -6.32 7.58
CA ASP A 96 -11.23 -5.85 7.23
C ASP A 96 -10.24 -6.12 8.37
N ILE A 97 -10.65 -5.84 9.62
CA ILE A 97 -9.85 -6.13 10.81
C ILE A 97 -9.68 -7.64 10.97
N LEU A 98 -10.73 -8.43 10.74
CA LEU A 98 -10.64 -9.89 10.77
C LEU A 98 -9.68 -10.42 9.70
N SER A 99 -9.79 -9.92 8.47
CA SER A 99 -8.86 -10.28 7.40
C SER A 99 -7.41 -9.91 7.71
N TYR A 100 -7.18 -8.84 8.48
CA TYR A 100 -5.86 -8.48 8.95
C TYR A 100 -5.36 -9.45 10.02
N ILE A 101 -6.19 -9.78 11.02
CA ILE A 101 -5.84 -10.75 12.07
C ILE A 101 -5.50 -12.11 11.47
N TYR A 102 -6.28 -12.58 10.49
CA TYR A 102 -6.08 -13.89 9.86
C TYR A 102 -4.72 -14.08 9.20
N GLN A 103 -4.06 -13.01 8.75
CA GLN A 103 -2.72 -13.09 8.15
C GLN A 103 -1.64 -13.50 9.16
N PHE A 104 -1.91 -13.37 10.46
CA PHE A 104 -0.98 -13.73 11.53
C PHE A 104 -1.33 -15.05 12.21
N LEU A 105 -2.44 -15.68 11.83
CA LEU A 105 -2.84 -16.97 12.39
C LEU A 105 -2.32 -18.07 11.47
N ASP A 106 -1.80 -19.14 12.07
CA ASP A 106 -1.47 -20.33 11.28
C ASP A 106 -2.75 -20.99 10.74
N THR A 107 -2.56 -21.83 9.72
CA THR A 107 -3.66 -22.54 9.04
C THR A 107 -4.47 -23.45 9.97
N ASN A 108 -3.84 -24.02 11.01
CA ASN A 108 -4.53 -24.86 11.97
C ASN A 108 -5.43 -24.01 12.88
N ILE A 109 -4.97 -22.86 13.36
CA ILE A 109 -5.77 -21.90 14.15
C ILE A 109 -6.91 -21.33 13.30
N LEU A 110 -6.67 -21.02 12.03
CA LEU A 110 -7.73 -20.57 11.11
C LEU A 110 -8.82 -21.63 10.99
N LYS A 111 -8.44 -22.89 10.78
CA LYS A 111 -9.36 -24.02 10.61
C LYS A 111 -10.11 -24.36 11.90
N GLU A 112 -9.39 -24.53 13.00
CA GLU A 112 -9.93 -25.06 14.25
C GLU A 112 -10.62 -23.98 15.09
N CYS A 113 -10.08 -22.76 15.11
CA CYS A 113 -10.61 -21.70 15.97
C CYS A 113 -11.55 -20.77 15.21
N CYS A 114 -11.12 -20.23 14.06
CA CYS A 114 -11.85 -19.13 13.42
C CYS A 114 -13.18 -19.57 12.79
N GLY A 115 -13.23 -20.79 12.24
CA GLY A 115 -14.47 -21.38 11.72
C GLY A 115 -15.54 -21.61 12.80
N LEU A 116 -15.15 -21.79 14.06
CA LEU A 116 -16.06 -22.09 15.17
C LEU A 116 -16.52 -20.83 15.93
N VAL A 117 -15.80 -19.71 15.83
CA VAL A 117 -16.07 -18.49 16.60
C VAL A 117 -17.44 -17.90 16.26
N SER A 118 -17.75 -17.70 14.96
CA SER A 118 -19.06 -17.19 14.56
C SER A 118 -19.35 -17.38 13.07
N LYS A 119 -20.61 -17.16 12.67
CA LYS A 119 -21.00 -17.11 11.25
C LYS A 119 -20.32 -15.93 10.53
N LEU A 120 -20.14 -14.80 11.21
CA LEU A 120 -19.48 -13.61 10.65
C LEU A 120 -18.01 -13.90 10.30
N TRP A 121 -17.31 -14.64 11.14
CA TRP A 121 -15.92 -15.06 10.91
C TRP A 121 -15.82 -16.08 9.76
N ARG A 122 -16.83 -16.93 9.59
CA ARG A 122 -16.95 -17.83 8.43
C ARG A 122 -17.33 -17.14 7.13
N GLN A 123 -17.95 -15.97 7.21
CA GLN A 123 -18.43 -15.19 6.07
C GLN A 123 -17.58 -13.96 5.78
N SER A 124 -16.43 -13.81 6.44
CA SER A 124 -15.52 -12.71 6.18
C SER A 124 -15.05 -12.78 4.73
N ILE A 125 -15.47 -11.79 3.95
CA ILE A 125 -15.19 -11.68 2.52
C ILE A 125 -13.72 -11.29 2.35
N GLY A 126 -13.01 -11.98 1.46
CA GLY A 126 -11.71 -11.51 1.01
C GLY A 126 -10.53 -11.93 1.88
N LEU A 127 -10.48 -13.20 2.27
CA LEU A 127 -9.35 -13.73 3.04
C LEU A 127 -8.05 -13.63 2.23
N LYS A 128 -7.01 -13.12 2.89
CA LYS A 128 -5.62 -13.15 2.42
C LYS A 128 -4.85 -14.13 3.29
N VAL A 129 -4.33 -15.20 2.70
CA VAL A 129 -3.70 -16.28 3.47
C VAL A 129 -2.31 -16.57 2.91
N LYS A 130 -1.34 -16.73 3.82
CA LYS A 130 -0.01 -17.26 3.53
C LYS A 130 0.03 -18.71 4.04
N VAL A 131 0.24 -19.67 3.15
CA VAL A 131 0.16 -21.10 3.44
C VAL A 131 1.50 -21.75 3.13
N ARG A 132 2.03 -22.52 4.08
CA ARG A 132 3.18 -23.40 3.81
C ARG A 132 2.72 -24.62 3.04
N ASP A 133 3.53 -25.05 2.09
CA ASP A 133 3.40 -26.32 1.37
C ASP A 133 2.96 -27.51 2.24
N ILE A 134 3.59 -27.73 3.41
CA ILE A 134 3.26 -28.85 4.33
C ILE A 134 1.85 -28.80 4.93
N ASP A 135 1.17 -27.65 4.82
CA ASP A 135 -0.17 -27.43 5.36
C ASP A 135 -1.21 -27.21 4.23
N ILE A 136 -0.81 -27.31 2.95
CA ILE A 136 -1.69 -27.03 1.81
C ILE A 136 -2.84 -28.02 1.72
N ASP A 137 -2.60 -29.31 1.98
CA ASP A 137 -3.61 -30.37 1.97
C ASP A 137 -4.72 -30.09 2.99
N LYS A 138 -4.34 -29.67 4.20
CA LYS A 138 -5.28 -29.30 5.27
C LYS A 138 -6.07 -28.05 4.91
N PHE A 139 -5.41 -27.11 4.23
CA PHE A 139 -5.97 -25.83 3.84
C PHE A 139 -6.97 -25.96 2.69
N VAL A 140 -6.65 -26.68 1.61
CA VAL A 140 -7.56 -26.86 0.47
C VAL A 140 -8.84 -27.61 0.85
N ASN A 141 -8.78 -28.42 1.91
CA ASN A 141 -9.92 -29.12 2.50
C ASN A 141 -10.67 -28.30 3.57
N CYS A 142 -10.25 -27.06 3.84
CA CYS A 142 -10.89 -26.18 4.81
C CYS A 142 -12.07 -25.43 4.18
N SER A 143 -13.19 -25.29 4.90
CA SER A 143 -14.36 -24.55 4.41
C SER A 143 -14.10 -23.05 4.19
N LEU A 144 -13.00 -22.51 4.76
CA LEU A 144 -12.63 -21.11 4.57
C LEU A 144 -12.05 -20.82 3.18
N ILE A 145 -11.61 -21.85 2.44
CA ILE A 145 -11.01 -21.71 1.10
C ILE A 145 -11.91 -20.95 0.14
N GLU A 146 -13.24 -21.11 0.28
CA GLU A 146 -14.26 -20.45 -0.53
C GLU A 146 -14.22 -18.92 -0.42
N ASN A 147 -13.66 -18.37 0.66
CA ASN A 147 -13.57 -16.92 0.87
C ASN A 147 -12.20 -16.34 0.53
N VAL A 148 -11.25 -17.17 0.08
CA VAL A 148 -9.87 -16.75 -0.19
C VAL A 148 -9.80 -15.96 -1.49
N THR A 149 -9.25 -14.75 -1.40
CA THR A 149 -9.04 -13.86 -2.56
C THR A 149 -7.57 -13.64 -2.88
N TYR A 150 -6.69 -13.84 -1.90
CA TYR A 150 -5.23 -13.83 -2.06
C TYR A 150 -4.64 -15.05 -1.37
N LEU A 151 -3.88 -15.84 -2.11
CA LEU A 151 -3.15 -17.00 -1.61
C LEU A 151 -1.66 -16.84 -1.92
N GLN A 152 -0.84 -16.80 -0.89
CA GLN A 152 0.62 -16.94 -1.02
C GLN A 152 1.04 -18.34 -0.60
N LEU A 153 1.74 -19.04 -1.48
CA LEU A 153 2.37 -20.30 -1.16
C LEU A 153 3.82 -20.07 -0.74
N VAL A 154 4.23 -20.77 0.30
CA VAL A 154 5.57 -20.72 0.85
C VAL A 154 6.10 -22.12 0.84
N ASP A 155 7.15 -22.32 0.07
CA ASP A 155 7.86 -23.57 0.09
C ASP A 155 8.71 -23.66 1.36
N THR A 156 8.53 -24.75 2.08
CA THR A 156 9.36 -25.09 3.24
C THR A 156 10.00 -26.46 3.12
N THR A 157 9.71 -27.22 2.06
CA THR A 157 10.12 -28.62 1.89
C THR A 157 10.37 -28.97 0.43
N GLU A 158 11.37 -29.81 0.19
CA GLU A 158 11.74 -30.32 -1.15
C GLU A 158 10.69 -31.27 -1.79
N GLU A 159 9.44 -31.32 -1.29
CA GLU A 159 8.43 -32.27 -1.78
C GLU A 159 7.42 -31.62 -2.75
N PRO A 160 7.39 -32.05 -4.03
CA PRO A 160 6.70 -31.32 -5.10
C PRO A 160 5.20 -31.66 -5.26
N GLU A 161 4.50 -31.93 -4.15
CA GLU A 161 3.09 -32.34 -4.16
C GLU A 161 2.11 -31.17 -4.02
N THR A 162 2.60 -29.95 -3.79
CA THR A 162 1.79 -28.76 -3.50
C THR A 162 0.71 -28.49 -4.56
N PHE A 163 1.07 -28.48 -5.85
CA PHE A 163 0.10 -28.23 -6.92
C PHE A 163 -0.88 -29.39 -7.14
N LYS A 164 -0.55 -30.63 -6.75
CA LYS A 164 -1.49 -31.75 -6.81
C LYS A 164 -2.63 -31.61 -5.80
N TRP A 165 -2.42 -30.93 -4.69
CA TRP A 165 -3.51 -30.59 -3.78
C TRP A 165 -4.39 -29.49 -4.34
N LEU A 166 -3.79 -28.47 -4.97
CA LEU A 166 -4.52 -27.36 -5.57
C LEU A 166 -5.39 -27.78 -6.75
N VAL A 167 -4.91 -28.67 -7.63
CA VAL A 167 -5.71 -29.14 -8.78
C VAL A 167 -7.01 -29.84 -8.36
N ASN A 168 -7.00 -30.47 -7.18
CA ASN A 168 -8.18 -31.14 -6.62
C ASN A 168 -9.12 -30.18 -5.88
N CYS A 169 -8.71 -28.93 -5.64
CA CYS A 169 -9.51 -27.93 -4.98
C CYS A 169 -10.49 -27.28 -5.97
N ARG A 170 -11.79 -27.45 -5.75
CA ARG A 170 -12.85 -26.86 -6.58
C ARG A 170 -13.39 -25.53 -6.06
N ASN A 171 -12.89 -25.07 -4.92
CA ASN A 171 -13.48 -23.98 -4.15
C ASN A 171 -12.62 -22.70 -4.19
N LEU A 172 -11.83 -22.51 -5.25
CA LEU A 172 -10.98 -21.33 -5.49
C LEU A 172 -11.64 -20.29 -6.39
N ASP A 173 -12.96 -20.35 -6.56
CA ASP A 173 -13.71 -19.43 -7.42
C ASP A 173 -13.52 -17.97 -7.03
N ASN A 174 -13.30 -17.66 -5.74
CA ASN A 174 -13.08 -16.29 -5.28
C ASN A 174 -11.61 -15.85 -5.32
N LEU A 175 -10.68 -16.73 -5.69
CA LEU A 175 -9.26 -16.41 -5.73
C LEU A 175 -8.98 -15.40 -6.85
N LYS A 176 -8.41 -14.25 -6.49
CA LYS A 176 -8.08 -13.15 -7.42
C LYS A 176 -6.58 -12.98 -7.61
N SER A 177 -5.79 -13.39 -6.63
CA SER A 177 -4.35 -13.18 -6.59
C SER A 177 -3.65 -14.41 -6.03
N LEU A 178 -2.68 -14.93 -6.79
CA LEU A 178 -1.87 -16.09 -6.44
C LEU A 178 -0.40 -15.65 -6.42
N ASP A 179 0.26 -15.89 -5.29
CA ASP A 179 1.65 -15.54 -5.09
C ASP A 179 2.49 -16.81 -4.89
N LEU A 180 3.36 -17.04 -5.87
CA LEU A 180 4.28 -18.17 -5.98
C LEU A 180 5.74 -17.71 -5.88
N SER A 181 6.00 -16.50 -5.35
CA SER A 181 7.35 -15.93 -5.28
C SER A 181 8.31 -16.61 -4.29
N GLU A 182 7.77 -17.51 -3.47
CA GLU A 182 8.52 -18.26 -2.45
C GLU A 182 8.41 -19.77 -2.68
N ILE A 183 8.07 -20.23 -3.90
CA ILE A 183 8.01 -21.66 -4.25
C ILE A 183 8.74 -21.98 -5.56
N GLU A 184 9.41 -23.13 -5.59
CA GLU A 184 9.99 -23.64 -6.83
C GLU A 184 8.87 -24.16 -7.75
N LEU A 185 8.87 -23.69 -8.99
CA LEU A 185 7.85 -24.09 -9.97
C LEU A 185 8.20 -25.47 -10.53
N GLU A 186 7.92 -26.51 -9.78
CA GLU A 186 7.95 -27.89 -10.26
C GLU A 186 6.54 -28.38 -10.59
N ASN A 187 6.40 -29.26 -11.59
CA ASN A 187 5.12 -29.85 -12.00
C ASN A 187 4.01 -28.82 -12.28
N VAL A 188 4.34 -27.74 -12.99
CA VAL A 188 3.38 -26.66 -13.33
C VAL A 188 2.16 -27.16 -14.09
N GLU A 189 2.26 -28.32 -14.73
CA GLU A 189 1.13 -28.99 -15.36
C GLU A 189 -0.08 -29.20 -14.44
N TYR A 190 0.12 -29.34 -13.12
CA TYR A 190 -0.98 -29.39 -12.16
C TYR A 190 -1.56 -28.00 -11.88
N LEU A 191 -0.70 -26.98 -11.78
CA LEU A 191 -1.15 -25.60 -11.63
C LEU A 191 -2.02 -25.16 -12.81
N MET A 192 -1.61 -25.48 -14.04
CA MET A 192 -2.36 -25.17 -15.26
C MET A 192 -3.74 -25.85 -15.31
N LYS A 193 -3.94 -26.94 -14.57
CA LYS A 193 -5.22 -27.67 -14.45
C LYS A 193 -6.10 -27.15 -13.31
N CYS A 194 -5.61 -26.24 -12.47
CA CYS A 194 -6.37 -25.70 -11.34
C CYS A 194 -7.56 -24.85 -11.81
N HIS A 195 -8.70 -24.97 -11.13
CA HIS A 195 -9.87 -24.15 -11.41
C HIS A 195 -9.84 -22.84 -10.61
N MET A 196 -9.30 -21.78 -11.23
CA MET A 196 -9.22 -20.44 -10.63
C MET A 196 -9.80 -19.39 -11.59
N PRO A 197 -11.11 -19.46 -11.90
CA PRO A 197 -11.72 -18.71 -13.00
C PRO A 197 -11.62 -17.18 -12.84
N ASN A 198 -11.45 -16.69 -11.62
CA ASN A 198 -11.37 -15.26 -11.30
C ASN A 198 -9.94 -14.80 -10.96
N LEU A 199 -8.92 -15.61 -11.24
CA LEU A 199 -7.53 -15.24 -11.01
C LEU A 199 -7.14 -14.09 -11.95
N THR A 200 -6.72 -12.97 -11.37
CA THR A 200 -6.36 -11.75 -12.13
C THR A 200 -4.93 -11.28 -11.86
N GLU A 201 -4.29 -11.77 -10.81
CA GLU A 201 -2.94 -11.40 -10.41
C GLU A 201 -2.12 -12.66 -10.15
N LEU A 202 -0.96 -12.75 -10.79
CA LEU A 202 -0.01 -13.83 -10.60
C LEU A 202 1.36 -13.23 -10.28
N ASN A 203 1.91 -13.60 -9.14
CA ASN A 203 3.26 -13.21 -8.74
C ASN A 203 4.19 -14.42 -8.81
N LEU A 204 5.14 -14.38 -9.74
CA LEU A 204 6.20 -15.35 -9.93
C LEU A 204 7.59 -14.75 -9.60
N ALA A 205 7.61 -13.59 -8.94
CA ALA A 205 8.84 -12.88 -8.62
C ALA A 205 9.79 -13.75 -7.80
N LYS A 206 11.11 -13.62 -8.00
CA LYS A 206 12.14 -14.35 -7.25
C LYS A 206 12.10 -15.88 -7.43
N ARG A 207 13.27 -16.44 -7.77
CA ARG A 207 13.55 -17.88 -7.72
C ARG A 207 12.68 -18.75 -8.63
N VAL A 208 12.60 -18.39 -9.90
CA VAL A 208 12.25 -19.39 -10.92
C VAL A 208 13.55 -20.07 -11.34
N SER A 209 13.64 -21.38 -11.15
CA SER A 209 14.82 -22.17 -11.50
C SER A 209 14.76 -22.74 -12.91
N ASP A 210 13.58 -23.04 -13.44
CA ASP A 210 13.39 -23.68 -14.74
C ASP A 210 12.66 -22.77 -15.74
N GLU A 211 13.38 -22.38 -16.79
CA GLU A 211 12.89 -21.58 -17.89
C GLU A 211 11.79 -22.28 -18.69
N GLU A 212 11.95 -23.57 -18.98
CA GLU A 212 11.00 -24.32 -19.81
C GLU A 212 9.63 -24.37 -19.12
N VAL A 213 9.65 -24.54 -17.80
CA VAL A 213 8.44 -24.57 -16.96
C VAL A 213 7.71 -23.22 -16.97
N VAL A 214 8.45 -22.10 -16.91
CA VAL A 214 7.80 -20.77 -16.98
C VAL A 214 7.29 -20.47 -18.38
N ILE A 215 8.02 -20.85 -19.43
CA ILE A 215 7.53 -20.75 -20.80
C ILE A 215 6.22 -21.54 -20.95
N GLU A 216 6.18 -22.78 -20.47
CA GLU A 216 4.97 -23.61 -20.50
C GLU A 216 3.81 -22.92 -19.78
N LEU A 217 4.03 -22.37 -18.57
CA LEU A 217 3.01 -21.65 -17.82
C LEU A 217 2.50 -20.41 -18.57
N LEU A 218 3.41 -19.56 -19.05
CA LEU A 218 3.11 -18.27 -19.69
C LEU A 218 2.43 -18.43 -21.06
N THR A 219 2.65 -19.56 -21.71
CA THR A 219 2.02 -19.91 -23.00
C THR A 219 0.75 -20.75 -22.84
N SER A 220 0.31 -21.01 -21.60
CA SER A 220 -0.89 -21.81 -21.32
C SER A 220 -2.17 -21.00 -21.17
N SER A 221 -3.31 -21.68 -21.34
CA SER A 221 -4.64 -21.09 -21.13
C SER A 221 -4.90 -20.63 -19.69
N PHE A 222 -4.09 -21.08 -18.72
CA PHE A 222 -4.14 -20.61 -17.32
C PHE A 222 -3.99 -19.09 -17.25
N MET A 223 -3.18 -18.50 -18.13
CA MET A 223 -2.91 -17.06 -18.13
C MET A 223 -4.05 -16.21 -18.68
N THR A 224 -5.08 -16.79 -19.31
CA THR A 224 -6.15 -16.04 -20.03
C THR A 224 -6.86 -14.99 -19.15
N SER A 225 -6.98 -15.25 -17.86
CA SER A 225 -7.66 -14.37 -16.89
C SER A 225 -6.70 -13.41 -16.18
N VAL A 226 -5.39 -13.68 -16.22
CA VAL A 226 -4.36 -12.92 -15.50
C VAL A 226 -4.17 -11.56 -16.18
N LYS A 227 -4.27 -10.49 -15.40
CA LYS A 227 -4.11 -9.09 -15.83
C LYS A 227 -2.88 -8.42 -15.24
N LYS A 228 -2.41 -8.91 -14.08
CA LYS A 228 -1.20 -8.44 -13.42
C LYS A 228 -0.22 -9.59 -13.29
N LEU A 229 0.96 -9.41 -13.86
CA LEU A 229 2.01 -10.41 -13.84
C LEU A 229 3.29 -9.77 -13.26
N ASP A 230 3.82 -10.41 -12.23
CA ASP A 230 5.11 -10.04 -11.64
C ASP A 230 6.13 -11.16 -11.89
N LEU A 231 7.18 -10.82 -12.65
CA LEU A 231 8.34 -11.66 -12.95
C LEU A 231 9.62 -11.03 -12.38
N SER A 232 9.50 -10.08 -11.44
CA SER A 232 10.66 -9.38 -10.91
C SER A 232 11.61 -10.33 -10.21
N TYR A 233 12.90 -10.22 -10.52
CA TYR A 233 13.95 -11.05 -9.92
C TYR A 233 13.75 -12.57 -10.10
N SER A 234 12.84 -13.00 -10.98
CA SER A 234 12.58 -14.42 -11.25
C SER A 234 13.78 -15.09 -11.89
N PHE A 235 14.46 -14.37 -12.77
CA PHE A 235 15.65 -14.81 -13.49
C PHE A 235 16.84 -13.93 -13.13
N TYR A 236 18.03 -14.52 -13.06
CA TYR A 236 19.26 -13.73 -12.99
C TYR A 236 19.45 -12.97 -14.30
N GLU A 237 19.32 -13.69 -15.42
CA GLU A 237 19.26 -13.19 -16.79
C GLU A 237 17.97 -13.71 -17.41
N PHE A 238 17.06 -12.82 -17.84
CA PHE A 238 15.91 -13.18 -18.66
C PHE A 238 16.39 -13.77 -19.98
N PRO A 239 16.15 -15.06 -20.21
CA PRO A 239 16.46 -15.70 -21.49
C PRO A 239 15.59 -15.11 -22.60
N ILE A 240 16.15 -15.04 -23.82
CA ILE A 240 15.43 -14.52 -24.99
C ILE A 240 14.19 -15.35 -25.32
N ASP A 241 14.24 -16.67 -25.11
CA ASP A 241 13.14 -17.59 -25.43
C ASP A 241 11.91 -17.29 -24.54
N ILE A 242 12.09 -16.78 -23.33
CA ILE A 242 10.97 -16.30 -22.49
C ILE A 242 10.30 -15.08 -23.11
N TYR A 243 11.07 -14.10 -23.59
CA TYR A 243 10.53 -12.90 -24.23
C TYR A 243 9.78 -13.24 -25.52
N GLU A 244 10.37 -14.11 -26.35
CA GLU A 244 9.74 -14.61 -27.57
C GLU A 244 8.45 -15.36 -27.24
N SER A 245 8.48 -16.27 -26.27
CA SER A 245 7.31 -17.04 -25.84
C SER A 245 6.18 -16.15 -25.31
N ILE A 246 6.50 -15.12 -24.51
CA ILE A 246 5.48 -14.16 -24.04
C ILE A 246 4.96 -13.26 -25.17
N SER A 247 5.80 -12.92 -26.15
CA SER A 247 5.38 -12.16 -27.34
C SER A 247 4.42 -12.98 -28.19
N GLU A 248 4.65 -14.28 -28.34
CA GLU A 248 3.84 -15.19 -29.15
C GLU A 248 2.60 -15.71 -28.42
N SER A 249 2.57 -15.60 -27.08
CA SER A 249 1.44 -16.04 -26.27
C SER A 249 0.19 -15.19 -26.50
N ASN A 250 -0.83 -15.79 -27.11
CA ASN A 250 -2.15 -15.20 -27.26
C ASN A 250 -2.86 -14.97 -25.91
N TYR A 251 -2.38 -15.61 -24.84
CA TYR A 251 -2.97 -15.57 -23.49
C TYR A 251 -2.43 -14.44 -22.62
N LEU A 252 -1.54 -13.57 -23.13
CA LEU A 252 -0.94 -12.47 -22.36
C LEU A 252 -1.27 -11.08 -22.94
N SER A 253 -2.16 -11.02 -23.94
CA SER A 253 -2.60 -9.76 -24.56
C SER A 253 -3.46 -8.88 -23.63
N GLN A 254 -4.08 -9.49 -22.61
CA GLN A 254 -4.89 -8.80 -21.60
C GLN A 254 -4.08 -8.26 -20.41
N ILE A 255 -2.76 -8.42 -20.40
CA ILE A 255 -1.90 -7.91 -19.33
C ILE A 255 -2.00 -6.38 -19.31
N THR A 256 -2.34 -5.86 -18.13
CA THR A 256 -2.46 -4.42 -17.83
C THR A 256 -1.35 -3.97 -16.88
N HIS A 257 -0.82 -4.86 -16.05
CA HIS A 257 0.28 -4.56 -15.13
C HIS A 257 1.38 -5.60 -15.31
N LEU A 258 2.60 -5.12 -15.58
CA LEU A 258 3.76 -5.98 -15.79
C LEU A 258 4.93 -5.45 -14.96
N ASN A 259 5.50 -6.33 -14.13
CA ASN A 259 6.72 -6.07 -13.39
C ASN A 259 7.81 -7.05 -13.83
N LEU A 260 8.93 -6.50 -14.29
CA LEU A 260 10.08 -7.21 -14.83
C LEU A 260 11.37 -6.78 -14.11
N ASP A 261 11.30 -6.06 -12.98
CA ASP A 261 12.48 -5.56 -12.27
C ASP A 261 13.60 -6.62 -12.15
N ASN A 262 14.84 -6.26 -12.50
CA ASN A 262 15.96 -7.19 -12.41
C ASN A 262 16.87 -6.91 -11.20
N MET A 263 17.62 -7.92 -10.75
CA MET A 263 18.63 -7.80 -9.69
C MET A 263 19.83 -6.98 -10.15
N GLU A 264 20.28 -7.18 -11.40
CA GLU A 264 21.52 -6.65 -11.94
C GLU A 264 21.32 -5.99 -13.31
N TYR A 265 22.31 -5.20 -13.71
CA TYR A 265 22.34 -4.55 -15.02
C TYR A 265 22.75 -5.58 -16.05
N LEU A 266 21.80 -6.01 -16.88
CA LEU A 266 22.09 -6.93 -17.97
C LEU A 266 21.64 -6.31 -19.30
N GLU A 267 22.44 -6.60 -20.32
CA GLU A 267 22.08 -6.38 -21.71
C GLU A 267 21.06 -7.45 -22.09
N PHE A 268 19.80 -7.06 -22.16
CA PHE A 268 18.76 -7.97 -22.60
C PHE A 268 18.53 -7.83 -24.09
N THR A 269 18.19 -8.93 -24.74
CA THR A 269 17.62 -9.01 -26.09
C THR A 269 16.14 -9.44 -25.99
N GLY A 270 15.26 -8.88 -26.83
CA GLY A 270 13.83 -9.26 -26.88
C GLY A 270 12.83 -8.45 -26.04
N LEU A 271 13.24 -7.42 -25.28
CA LEU A 271 12.28 -6.58 -24.53
C LEU A 271 11.30 -5.84 -25.45
N ASP A 272 11.75 -5.44 -26.63
CA ASP A 272 10.90 -4.86 -27.68
C ASP A 272 9.86 -5.85 -28.21
N LEU A 273 10.24 -7.13 -28.39
CA LEU A 273 9.32 -8.20 -28.78
C LEU A 273 8.23 -8.38 -27.72
N LEU A 274 8.64 -8.52 -26.45
CA LEU A 274 7.75 -8.70 -25.32
C LEU A 274 6.62 -7.66 -25.27
N LEU A 275 6.98 -6.40 -25.45
CA LEU A 275 6.10 -5.24 -25.27
C LEU A 275 5.31 -4.86 -26.53
N LYS A 276 5.73 -5.32 -27.71
CA LYS A 276 5.16 -4.94 -29.02
C LYS A 276 3.63 -4.99 -29.08
N ASP A 277 3.04 -6.05 -28.53
CA ASP A 277 1.60 -6.31 -28.60
C ASP A 277 0.86 -6.04 -27.28
N LYS A 278 1.51 -5.38 -26.31
CA LYS A 278 0.95 -5.07 -24.99
C LYS A 278 0.24 -3.71 -24.97
N VAL A 279 -0.70 -3.52 -25.89
CA VAL A 279 -1.46 -2.26 -26.07
C VAL A 279 -2.39 -1.92 -24.88
N ASN A 280 -2.73 -2.91 -24.06
CA ASN A 280 -3.56 -2.74 -22.86
C ASN A 280 -2.76 -2.41 -21.60
N LEU A 281 -1.44 -2.24 -21.71
CA LEU A 281 -0.57 -2.02 -20.57
C LEU A 281 -0.86 -0.65 -19.93
N GLU A 282 -1.19 -0.67 -18.64
CA GLU A 282 -1.48 0.50 -17.80
C GLU A 282 -0.33 0.80 -16.82
N HIS A 283 0.41 -0.22 -16.42
CA HIS A 283 1.50 -0.15 -15.46
C HIS A 283 2.68 -1.03 -15.89
N LEU A 284 3.87 -0.43 -16.00
CA LEU A 284 5.10 -1.13 -16.33
C LEU A 284 6.23 -0.80 -15.35
N GLN A 285 6.92 -1.84 -14.86
CA GLN A 285 8.15 -1.73 -14.07
C GLN A 285 9.25 -2.57 -14.72
N ILE A 286 10.37 -1.94 -15.08
CA ILE A 286 11.50 -2.57 -15.76
C ILE A 286 12.81 -2.01 -15.20
N ARG A 287 12.96 -1.97 -13.87
CA ARG A 287 14.14 -1.35 -13.25
C ARG A 287 15.40 -2.17 -13.54
N LYS A 288 16.55 -1.48 -13.58
CA LYS A 288 17.88 -2.11 -13.80
C LYS A 288 18.04 -2.81 -15.15
N HIS A 289 17.38 -2.32 -16.19
CA HIS A 289 17.57 -2.82 -17.57
C HIS A 289 18.54 -1.93 -18.36
N CYS A 290 19.33 -2.54 -19.24
CA CYS A 290 20.06 -1.80 -20.27
C CYS A 290 19.12 -1.50 -21.44
N LEU A 291 18.63 -0.27 -21.54
CA LEU A 291 17.72 0.19 -22.59
C LEU A 291 18.45 0.80 -23.79
N VAL A 292 19.79 0.86 -23.75
CA VAL A 292 20.62 1.36 -24.87
C VAL A 292 20.34 0.61 -26.17
N SER A 293 20.16 -0.71 -26.07
CA SER A 293 19.86 -1.59 -27.19
C SER A 293 18.45 -1.41 -27.77
N TYR A 294 17.60 -0.60 -27.12
CA TYR A 294 16.20 -0.38 -27.48
C TYR A 294 15.86 1.10 -27.61
N PRO A 295 16.55 1.84 -28.49
CA PRO A 295 16.27 3.25 -28.65
C PRO A 295 14.82 3.44 -29.06
N ASN A 296 14.12 4.35 -28.39
CA ASN A 296 12.71 4.69 -28.67
C ASN A 296 11.72 3.56 -28.36
N LEU A 297 12.07 2.60 -27.49
CA LEU A 297 11.18 1.49 -27.10
C LEU A 297 9.77 1.97 -26.72
N PHE A 298 9.68 3.03 -25.92
CA PHE A 298 8.42 3.58 -25.44
C PHE A 298 7.82 4.63 -26.36
N THR A 299 8.65 5.30 -27.18
CA THR A 299 8.22 6.41 -28.03
C THR A 299 7.76 5.96 -29.41
N ASN A 300 8.12 4.75 -29.86
CA ASN A 300 7.63 4.16 -31.11
C ASN A 300 6.43 3.21 -30.91
N GLY A 301 6.19 2.74 -29.69
CA GLY A 301 5.09 1.83 -29.37
C GLY A 301 3.72 2.52 -29.29
N ASN A 302 2.66 1.73 -29.12
CA ASN A 302 1.28 2.22 -28.97
C ASN A 302 0.77 1.99 -27.54
N TYR A 303 1.47 2.54 -26.53
CA TYR A 303 1.14 2.36 -25.12
C TYR A 303 0.17 3.45 -24.62
N MET A 304 -0.93 3.63 -25.34
CA MET A 304 -1.90 4.70 -25.09
C MET A 304 -2.55 4.60 -23.71
N ASN A 305 -2.60 3.41 -23.12
CA ASN A 305 -3.18 3.17 -21.80
C ASN A 305 -2.17 3.29 -20.65
N LEU A 306 -0.88 3.45 -20.94
CA LEU A 306 0.15 3.43 -19.91
C LEU A 306 0.04 4.68 -19.02
N THR A 307 -0.24 4.47 -17.74
CA THR A 307 -0.39 5.51 -16.74
C THR A 307 0.79 5.58 -15.76
N TYR A 308 1.49 4.46 -15.58
CA TYR A 308 2.62 4.31 -14.69
C TYR A 308 3.79 3.63 -15.40
N LEU A 309 4.96 4.25 -15.34
CA LEU A 309 6.22 3.68 -15.85
C LEU A 309 7.35 3.85 -14.83
N ASP A 310 8.03 2.76 -14.49
CA ASP A 310 9.24 2.76 -13.68
C ASP A 310 10.42 2.18 -14.45
N ILE A 311 11.32 3.08 -14.85
CA ILE A 311 12.61 2.79 -15.50
C ILE A 311 13.76 3.17 -14.56
N SER A 312 13.52 3.19 -13.25
CA SER A 312 14.55 3.55 -12.30
C SER A 312 15.74 2.60 -12.42
N SER A 313 16.94 3.17 -12.35
CA SER A 313 18.18 2.45 -12.45
C SER A 313 18.36 1.79 -13.82
N CYS A 314 17.73 2.27 -14.90
CA CYS A 314 18.03 1.82 -16.26
C CYS A 314 19.17 2.61 -16.89
N GLN A 315 19.83 2.00 -17.88
CA GLN A 315 20.78 2.68 -18.75
C GLN A 315 20.09 3.09 -20.05
N LEU A 316 20.10 4.37 -20.38
CA LEU A 316 19.55 4.88 -21.64
C LEU A 316 20.66 5.12 -22.65
N SER A 317 20.31 5.10 -23.94
CA SER A 317 21.27 5.44 -25.00
C SER A 317 21.71 6.90 -24.89
N ARG A 318 20.75 7.81 -24.64
CA ARG A 318 20.97 9.26 -24.56
C ARG A 318 19.98 9.91 -23.59
N ASN A 319 20.34 11.07 -23.05
CA ASN A 319 19.44 11.87 -22.22
C ASN A 319 18.19 12.35 -23.00
N GLN A 320 18.29 12.51 -24.32
CA GLN A 320 17.15 12.87 -25.19
C GLN A 320 16.03 11.83 -25.15
N GLU A 321 16.37 10.55 -25.04
CA GLU A 321 15.38 9.47 -24.99
C GLU A 321 14.45 9.58 -23.77
N PHE A 322 14.99 10.03 -22.63
CA PHE A 322 14.18 10.30 -21.44
C PHE A 322 13.19 11.45 -21.66
N ILE A 323 13.61 12.50 -22.37
CA ILE A 323 12.74 13.63 -22.70
C ILE A 323 11.68 13.24 -23.73
N ASP A 324 12.07 12.51 -24.76
CA ASP A 324 11.14 12.04 -25.79
C ASP A 324 10.07 11.14 -25.16
N LEU A 325 10.43 10.34 -24.15
CA LEU A 325 9.49 9.56 -23.35
C LEU A 325 8.53 10.44 -22.54
N MET A 326 9.04 11.44 -21.82
CA MET A 326 8.22 12.35 -20.97
C MET A 326 7.16 13.14 -21.76
N PHE A 327 7.43 13.40 -23.04
CA PHE A 327 6.59 14.19 -23.94
C PHE A 327 6.06 13.38 -25.12
N SER A 328 6.13 12.06 -25.05
CA SER A 328 5.74 11.20 -26.16
C SER A 328 4.24 11.32 -26.46
N PRO A 329 3.84 11.57 -27.72
CA PRO A 329 2.42 11.53 -28.10
C PRO A 329 1.83 10.11 -28.01
N ASN A 330 2.68 9.09 -27.93
CA ASN A 330 2.29 7.69 -27.78
C ASN A 330 2.07 7.27 -26.31
N LEU A 331 2.35 8.16 -25.37
CA LEU A 331 2.13 7.98 -23.92
C LEU A 331 1.21 9.09 -23.36
N PRO A 332 0.05 9.39 -24.00
CA PRO A 332 -0.75 10.56 -23.64
C PRO A 332 -1.30 10.49 -22.22
N ASN A 333 -1.48 9.26 -21.69
CA ASN A 333 -2.04 9.00 -20.37
C ASN A 333 -0.97 8.77 -19.28
N LEU A 334 0.32 8.94 -19.59
CA LEU A 334 1.38 8.71 -18.61
C LEU A 334 1.33 9.78 -17.51
N THR A 335 0.88 9.37 -16.31
CA THR A 335 0.75 10.27 -15.16
C THR A 335 1.85 10.10 -14.14
N THR A 336 2.52 8.94 -14.12
CA THR A 336 3.60 8.63 -13.19
C THR A 336 4.82 8.12 -13.96
N LEU A 337 5.96 8.79 -13.79
CA LEU A 337 7.24 8.37 -14.32
C LEU A 337 8.30 8.34 -13.23
N LYS A 338 8.87 7.16 -13.01
CA LYS A 338 10.01 6.97 -12.12
C LYS A 338 11.25 6.65 -12.95
N GLY A 339 12.15 7.61 -13.00
CA GLY A 339 13.45 7.51 -13.63
C GLY A 339 14.56 7.72 -12.62
N LYS A 340 14.46 7.18 -11.40
CA LYS A 340 15.48 7.38 -10.37
C LYS A 340 16.79 6.71 -10.80
N ALA A 341 17.92 7.40 -10.69
CA ALA A 341 19.26 6.88 -11.00
C ALA A 341 19.38 6.39 -12.45
N LEU A 342 18.73 7.09 -13.38
CA LEU A 342 18.99 6.92 -14.80
C LEU A 342 20.38 7.45 -15.12
N TRP A 343 21.13 6.67 -15.89
CA TRP A 343 22.36 7.14 -16.52
C TRP A 343 22.29 6.88 -18.02
N ALA A 344 22.77 7.83 -18.80
CA ALA A 344 23.05 7.60 -20.21
C ALA A 344 24.44 6.97 -20.34
N GLU A 345 24.62 6.11 -21.34
CA GLU A 345 25.96 5.63 -21.67
C GLU A 345 26.80 6.81 -22.19
N GLU A 346 27.72 7.28 -21.34
CA GLU A 346 28.64 8.35 -21.73
C GLU A 346 29.81 7.71 -22.45
N ASP A 347 29.76 7.74 -23.78
CA ASP A 347 30.83 7.32 -24.69
C ASP A 347 32.09 8.23 -24.60
N GLY A 348 32.43 8.74 -23.40
CA GLY A 348 33.59 9.58 -23.07
C GLY A 348 33.77 10.87 -23.89
N LYS A 349 32.90 11.14 -24.87
CA LYS A 349 33.07 12.14 -25.94
C LYS A 349 31.83 12.98 -26.18
N GLU A 350 30.63 12.47 -25.88
CA GLU A 350 29.40 13.28 -25.89
C GLU A 350 29.32 14.09 -24.60
N LYS A 351 30.11 15.17 -24.56
CA LYS A 351 29.95 16.26 -23.59
C LYS A 351 28.54 16.82 -23.69
N ASP A 352 27.83 16.82 -22.58
CA ASP A 352 26.89 17.87 -22.17
C ASP A 352 25.98 18.44 -23.27
N ILE A 353 25.38 17.58 -24.09
CA ILE A 353 24.35 18.05 -25.03
C ILE A 353 23.12 18.40 -24.20
N VAL A 354 22.85 19.69 -24.08
CA VAL A 354 21.59 20.20 -23.54
C VAL A 354 20.46 19.62 -24.36
N VAL A 355 19.54 18.94 -23.69
CA VAL A 355 18.47 18.20 -24.35
C VAL A 355 17.41 19.18 -24.86
N GLU A 356 16.97 19.00 -26.10
CA GLU A 356 15.93 19.84 -26.70
C GLU A 356 14.55 19.28 -26.34
N ILE A 357 13.75 20.07 -25.62
CA ILE A 357 12.35 19.72 -25.37
C ILE A 357 11.54 20.12 -26.62
N PRO A 358 10.73 19.22 -27.19
CA PRO A 358 10.00 19.54 -28.41
C PRO A 358 9.06 20.74 -28.18
N PRO A 359 9.00 21.71 -29.13
CA PRO A 359 8.27 22.96 -28.93
C PRO A 359 6.77 22.70 -28.72
N ASN A 360 6.15 23.49 -27.85
CA ASN A 360 4.73 23.37 -27.46
C ASN A 360 4.34 22.04 -26.79
N SER A 361 5.30 21.21 -26.39
CA SER A 361 5.02 19.99 -25.64
C SER A 361 4.64 20.30 -24.20
N GLN A 362 3.65 19.58 -23.69
CA GLN A 362 3.23 19.62 -22.29
C GLN A 362 3.06 18.19 -21.82
N SER A 363 3.71 17.84 -20.72
CA SER A 363 3.61 16.51 -20.14
C SER A 363 2.27 16.34 -19.40
N SER A 364 1.72 15.13 -19.47
CA SER A 364 0.57 14.69 -18.66
C SER A 364 0.97 14.26 -17.24
N LEU A 365 2.27 14.23 -16.93
CA LEU A 365 2.80 13.76 -15.66
C LEU A 365 2.28 14.55 -14.46
N THR A 366 1.91 13.79 -13.44
CA THR A 366 1.50 14.26 -12.10
C THR A 366 2.46 13.79 -11.01
N ASP A 367 3.21 12.72 -11.25
CA ASP A 367 4.23 12.18 -10.33
C ASP A 367 5.52 11.90 -11.11
N LEU A 368 6.62 12.53 -10.69
CA LEU A 368 7.94 12.41 -11.31
C LEU A 368 9.01 12.14 -10.26
N ASP A 369 9.75 11.04 -10.41
CA ASP A 369 10.95 10.74 -9.61
C ASP A 369 12.18 10.70 -10.51
N ILE A 370 13.05 11.70 -10.36
CA ILE A 370 14.32 11.86 -11.09
C ILE A 370 15.50 11.98 -10.12
N ARG A 371 15.37 11.38 -8.93
CA ARG A 371 16.49 11.34 -7.97
C ARG A 371 17.69 10.63 -8.57
N TYR A 372 18.88 11.11 -8.27
CA TYR A 372 20.17 10.64 -8.81
C TYR A 372 20.32 10.74 -10.33
N CYS A 373 19.50 11.54 -11.02
CA CYS A 373 19.71 11.89 -12.42
C CYS A 373 20.59 13.14 -12.56
N ARG A 374 21.28 13.26 -13.69
CA ARG A 374 21.98 14.50 -14.08
C ARG A 374 20.98 15.54 -14.58
N VAL A 375 20.32 16.23 -13.65
CA VAL A 375 19.32 17.26 -13.92
C VAL A 375 19.84 18.43 -14.77
N GLY A 376 21.16 18.65 -14.79
CA GLY A 376 21.80 19.67 -15.64
C GLY A 376 21.50 19.52 -17.13
N PHE A 377 21.13 18.33 -17.60
CA PHE A 377 20.75 18.12 -18.99
C PHE A 377 19.35 18.64 -19.36
N TYR A 378 18.55 19.08 -18.38
CA TYR A 378 17.12 19.41 -18.58
C TYR A 378 16.71 20.77 -18.00
N PRO A 379 17.37 21.89 -18.37
CA PRO A 379 17.23 23.18 -17.68
C PRO A 379 15.81 23.77 -17.67
N SER A 380 14.96 23.39 -18.63
CA SER A 380 13.59 23.88 -18.77
C SER A 380 12.53 22.82 -18.46
N LEU A 381 12.89 21.63 -17.97
CA LEU A 381 11.97 20.49 -17.85
C LEU A 381 10.64 20.84 -17.20
N PHE A 382 10.69 21.48 -16.03
CA PHE A 382 9.49 21.78 -15.25
C PHE A 382 8.60 22.85 -15.92
N ASN A 383 9.13 23.67 -16.84
CA ASN A 383 8.33 24.60 -17.64
C ASN A 383 7.39 23.87 -18.63
N HIS A 384 7.51 22.55 -18.74
CA HIS A 384 6.65 21.70 -19.57
C HIS A 384 5.85 20.67 -18.75
N CYS A 385 5.84 20.75 -17.41
CA CYS A 385 5.11 19.84 -16.52
C CYS A 385 4.03 20.56 -15.66
N PRO A 386 3.02 21.21 -16.26
CA PRO A 386 2.07 22.07 -15.54
C PRO A 386 1.12 21.30 -14.61
N LYS A 387 0.99 19.98 -14.77
CA LYS A 387 0.12 19.11 -13.97
C LYS A 387 0.85 18.42 -12.81
N LEU A 388 2.14 18.72 -12.60
CA LEU A 388 2.96 18.01 -11.64
C LEU A 388 2.49 18.27 -10.21
N LYS A 389 2.21 17.19 -9.47
CA LYS A 389 1.76 17.20 -8.06
C LYS A 389 2.77 16.59 -7.12
N LYS A 390 3.55 15.62 -7.58
CA LYS A 390 4.60 14.96 -6.80
C LYS A 390 5.91 15.04 -7.56
N LEU A 391 6.96 15.51 -6.88
CA LEU A 391 8.30 15.60 -7.42
C LEU A 391 9.30 15.00 -6.42
N SER A 392 10.11 14.07 -6.88
CA SER A 392 11.29 13.59 -6.17
C SER A 392 12.54 13.91 -6.99
N VAL A 393 13.46 14.67 -6.42
CA VAL A 393 14.67 15.14 -7.12
C VAL A 393 15.90 15.11 -6.22
N TYR A 394 17.07 14.96 -6.82
CA TYR A 394 18.37 14.99 -6.17
C TYR A 394 19.25 15.96 -6.96
N SER A 395 19.88 16.93 -6.29
CA SER A 395 20.89 17.76 -6.94
C SER A 395 22.26 17.08 -6.88
N LEU A 396 22.89 16.87 -8.03
CA LEU A 396 24.30 16.49 -8.10
C LEU A 396 25.21 17.63 -7.63
N HIS A 397 26.47 17.27 -7.35
CA HIS A 397 27.40 18.14 -6.64
C HIS A 397 28.20 19.11 -7.52
N ASP A 398 28.15 18.98 -8.85
CA ASP A 398 28.83 19.94 -9.71
C ASP A 398 28.07 21.28 -9.74
N GLU A 399 28.82 22.38 -9.68
CA GLU A 399 28.27 23.74 -9.52
C GLU A 399 27.36 24.18 -10.68
N GLU A 400 27.55 23.61 -11.87
CA GLU A 400 26.72 23.91 -13.03
C GLU A 400 25.34 23.23 -12.91
N SER A 401 25.30 21.91 -12.64
CA SER A 401 24.05 21.20 -12.39
C SER A 401 23.28 21.79 -11.21
N LYS A 402 23.97 22.26 -10.17
CA LYS A 402 23.33 22.98 -9.05
C LYS A 402 22.61 24.25 -9.53
N LYS A 403 23.28 25.13 -10.29
CA LYS A 403 22.66 26.37 -10.80
C LYS A 403 21.45 26.08 -11.67
N LEU A 404 21.56 25.08 -12.55
CA LEU A 404 20.47 24.67 -13.43
C LEU A 404 19.31 24.11 -12.61
N HIS A 405 19.59 23.27 -11.62
CA HIS A 405 18.60 22.74 -10.69
C HIS A 405 17.87 23.86 -9.93
N LEU A 406 18.59 24.85 -9.38
CA LEU A 406 17.98 26.00 -8.71
C LEU A 406 17.09 26.83 -9.65
N ASN A 407 17.48 26.98 -10.91
CA ASN A 407 16.65 27.65 -11.90
C ASN A 407 15.37 26.86 -12.22
N MET A 408 15.48 25.53 -12.33
CA MET A 408 14.32 24.66 -12.52
C MET A 408 13.34 24.77 -11.35
N MET A 409 13.83 24.83 -10.11
CA MET A 409 13.00 25.00 -8.91
C MET A 409 12.30 26.37 -8.84
N LYS A 410 12.61 27.32 -9.72
CA LYS A 410 11.85 28.58 -9.85
C LYS A 410 10.72 28.51 -10.88
N SER A 411 10.52 27.36 -11.52
CA SER A 411 9.51 27.21 -12.56
C SER A 411 8.10 27.50 -12.04
N PRO A 412 7.32 28.37 -12.70
CA PRO A 412 5.95 28.70 -12.27
C PRO A 412 4.98 27.52 -12.41
N ASN A 413 5.34 26.48 -13.18
CA ASN A 413 4.54 25.28 -13.34
C ASN A 413 4.57 24.35 -12.12
N LEU A 414 5.47 24.58 -11.16
CA LEU A 414 5.49 23.87 -9.88
C LEU A 414 4.43 24.37 -8.89
N THR A 415 3.56 25.32 -9.30
CA THR A 415 2.49 25.87 -8.46
C THR A 415 1.48 24.83 -7.97
N ASN A 416 1.30 23.72 -8.70
CA ASN A 416 0.38 22.64 -8.34
C ASN A 416 1.03 21.56 -7.46
N LEU A 417 2.29 21.73 -7.06
CA LEU A 417 3.04 20.72 -6.33
C LEU A 417 2.47 20.54 -4.91
N GLU A 418 2.09 19.31 -4.59
CA GLU A 418 1.55 18.89 -3.28
C GLU A 418 2.57 18.09 -2.47
N TYR A 419 3.52 17.42 -3.12
CA TYR A 419 4.58 16.63 -2.52
C TYR A 419 5.93 16.97 -3.15
N LEU A 420 6.92 17.30 -2.32
CA LEU A 420 8.31 17.49 -2.75
C LEU A 420 9.24 16.65 -1.89
N LYS A 421 10.02 15.78 -2.53
CA LYS A 421 11.18 15.13 -1.93
C LYS A 421 12.45 15.63 -2.60
N MET A 422 13.33 16.20 -1.79
CA MET A 422 14.58 16.74 -2.25
C MET A 422 15.72 16.23 -1.38
N ASP A 423 16.69 15.64 -2.04
CA ASP A 423 17.99 15.31 -1.46
C ASP A 423 18.97 16.46 -1.79
N SER A 424 19.88 16.83 -0.87
CA SER A 424 20.77 18.01 -1.02
C SER A 424 20.01 19.33 -1.22
N TRP A 425 19.18 19.68 -0.24
CA TRP A 425 18.23 20.79 -0.32
C TRP A 425 18.76 22.15 0.16
N ASN A 426 19.94 22.21 0.77
CA ASN A 426 20.48 23.44 1.38
C ASN A 426 20.44 24.62 0.41
N GLU A 427 20.90 24.40 -0.83
CA GLU A 427 20.97 25.43 -1.85
C GLU A 427 19.58 25.86 -2.36
N ALA A 428 18.60 24.94 -2.37
CA ALA A 428 17.23 25.23 -2.81
C ALA A 428 16.31 25.72 -1.68
N SER A 429 16.78 25.67 -0.43
CA SER A 429 16.01 26.02 0.77
C SER A 429 15.43 27.43 0.69
N GLU A 430 16.22 28.40 0.23
CA GLU A 430 15.77 29.78 0.03
C GLU A 430 14.60 29.84 -0.94
N ILE A 431 14.70 29.16 -2.09
CA ILE A 431 13.63 29.14 -3.09
C ILE A 431 12.38 28.47 -2.49
N ILE A 432 12.52 27.33 -1.83
CA ILE A 432 11.40 26.57 -1.27
C ILE A 432 10.67 27.37 -0.17
N PHE A 433 11.41 28.06 0.71
CA PHE A 433 10.82 28.78 1.84
C PHE A 433 10.31 30.20 1.49
N THR A 434 10.89 30.84 0.47
CA THR A 434 10.54 32.23 0.11
C THR A 434 9.63 32.36 -1.11
N ASN A 435 9.55 31.35 -1.98
CA ASN A 435 8.78 31.45 -3.21
C ASN A 435 7.33 30.97 -3.04
N PRO A 436 6.31 31.82 -3.34
CA PRO A 436 4.91 31.47 -3.16
C PRO A 436 4.41 30.33 -4.07
N ILE A 437 5.17 29.92 -5.10
CA ILE A 437 4.81 28.77 -5.93
C ILE A 437 4.62 27.48 -5.12
N TYR A 438 5.29 27.36 -3.97
CA TYR A 438 5.21 26.17 -3.12
C TYR A 438 4.09 26.21 -2.08
N SER A 439 3.18 27.19 -2.16
CA SER A 439 2.09 27.34 -1.19
C SER A 439 1.09 26.18 -1.16
N ASN A 440 1.03 25.36 -2.21
CA ASN A 440 0.20 24.16 -2.28
C ASN A 440 0.87 22.89 -1.71
N LEU A 441 2.13 22.95 -1.29
CA LEU A 441 2.83 21.80 -0.71
C LEU A 441 2.13 21.33 0.57
N LYS A 442 1.81 20.03 0.63
CA LYS A 442 1.26 19.32 1.78
C LYS A 442 2.32 18.47 2.48
N GLU A 443 3.27 17.94 1.71
CA GLU A 443 4.34 17.07 2.19
C GLU A 443 5.70 17.53 1.64
N LEU A 444 6.66 17.71 2.55
CA LEU A 444 8.02 18.14 2.22
C LEU A 444 9.03 17.21 2.89
N HIS A 445 9.88 16.57 2.07
CA HIS A 445 10.92 15.66 2.50
C HIS A 445 12.30 16.18 2.09
N LEU A 446 13.02 16.74 3.05
CA LEU A 446 14.33 17.34 2.91
C LEU A 446 15.39 16.39 3.48
N VAL A 447 15.99 15.57 2.62
CA VAL A 447 16.93 14.52 3.04
C VAL A 447 18.36 15.03 2.90
N ARG A 448 19.11 14.91 4.01
CA ARG A 448 20.57 15.02 4.19
C ARG A 448 21.36 15.85 3.14
N PRO A 449 21.95 17.00 3.50
CA PRO A 449 23.07 17.54 2.73
C PRO A 449 24.30 16.63 2.89
N PHE A 450 24.90 16.18 1.78
CA PHE A 450 26.01 15.21 1.81
C PHE A 450 27.35 15.78 2.30
N ARG A 451 27.41 17.01 2.82
CA ARG A 451 28.67 17.65 3.25
C ARG A 451 28.60 18.25 4.65
N ASN A 452 29.70 18.05 5.38
CA ASN A 452 29.86 18.43 6.79
C ASN A 452 29.88 19.95 6.95
N GLY A 453 28.96 20.50 7.74
CA GLY A 453 29.09 21.83 8.33
C GLY A 453 28.32 22.98 7.67
N GLU A 454 27.52 22.71 6.64
CA GLU A 454 26.55 23.73 6.20
C GLU A 454 25.37 23.76 7.16
N ASN A 455 25.36 24.79 7.99
CA ASN A 455 24.27 25.04 8.93
C ASN A 455 23.03 25.49 8.17
N LEU A 456 21.87 25.05 8.65
CA LEU A 456 20.59 25.61 8.24
C LEU A 456 20.62 27.13 8.42
N ASN A 457 20.18 27.87 7.40
CA ASN A 457 19.95 29.30 7.57
C ASN A 457 18.68 29.50 8.42
N VAL A 458 18.88 29.71 9.72
CA VAL A 458 17.81 29.91 10.71
C VAL A 458 16.87 31.05 10.32
N GLU A 459 17.39 32.11 9.69
CA GLU A 459 16.59 33.26 9.26
C GLU A 459 15.57 32.88 8.18
N LEU A 460 15.91 31.95 7.27
CA LEU A 460 14.97 31.47 6.26
C LEU A 460 13.82 30.68 6.91
N VAL A 461 14.13 29.87 7.92
CA VAL A 461 13.12 29.08 8.64
C VAL A 461 12.23 29.98 9.48
N SER A 462 12.81 30.94 10.21
CA SER A 462 12.03 31.88 11.03
C SER A 462 11.09 32.73 10.19
N ASN A 463 11.50 33.11 8.97
CA ASN A 463 10.72 33.98 8.09
C ASN A 463 9.80 33.23 7.12
N CYS A 464 9.81 31.89 7.11
CA CYS A 464 8.98 31.10 6.19
C CYS A 464 7.49 31.26 6.51
N ASN A 465 6.74 31.85 5.58
CA ASN A 465 5.30 32.05 5.66
C ASN A 465 4.53 31.55 4.42
N ASN A 466 5.23 31.03 3.41
CA ASN A 466 4.62 30.61 2.14
C ASN A 466 4.07 29.18 2.17
N LEU A 467 4.64 28.29 3.00
CA LEU A 467 4.26 26.87 3.08
C LEU A 467 2.99 26.64 3.93
N VAL A 468 1.94 27.42 3.68
CA VAL A 468 0.73 27.51 4.52
C VAL A 468 -0.10 26.22 4.56
N ASN A 469 -0.03 25.38 3.52
CA ASN A 469 -0.77 24.13 3.42
C ASN A 469 0.04 22.90 3.86
N LEU A 470 1.27 23.11 4.34
CA LEU A 470 2.15 22.01 4.73
C LEU A 470 1.56 21.29 5.95
N THR A 471 1.52 19.96 5.90
CA THR A 471 1.00 19.11 6.98
C THR A 471 2.04 18.13 7.52
N THR A 472 3.00 17.74 6.67
CA THR A 472 4.09 16.82 6.99
C THR A 472 5.43 17.41 6.57
N LEU A 473 6.38 17.44 7.50
CA LEU A 473 7.77 17.79 7.23
C LEU A 473 8.68 16.65 7.70
N THR A 474 9.47 16.12 6.78
CA THR A 474 10.62 15.27 7.11
C THR A 474 11.87 16.05 6.79
N VAL A 475 12.72 16.27 7.79
CA VAL A 475 13.96 17.01 7.62
C VAL A 475 15.08 16.29 8.37
N SER A 476 16.29 16.29 7.80
CA SER A 476 17.49 15.80 8.47
C SER A 476 18.37 16.99 8.82
N VAL A 477 18.21 17.49 10.06
CA VAL A 477 18.93 18.65 10.64
C VAL A 477 19.40 18.33 12.04
N GLU A 478 20.34 19.12 12.56
CA GLU A 478 20.76 19.01 13.95
C GLU A 478 19.62 19.32 14.92
N THR A 479 19.70 18.81 16.15
CA THR A 479 18.65 19.00 17.17
C THR A 479 18.43 20.48 17.50
N GLN A 480 19.47 21.32 17.43
CA GLN A 480 19.37 22.76 17.68
C GLN A 480 18.51 23.47 16.61
N ASP A 481 18.73 23.14 15.33
CA ASP A 481 18.00 23.69 14.19
C ASP A 481 16.53 23.29 14.19
N LEU A 482 16.21 22.10 14.71
CA LEU A 482 14.83 21.63 14.84
C LEU A 482 13.98 22.55 15.73
N GLN A 483 14.58 23.20 16.74
CA GLN A 483 13.87 24.14 17.60
C GLN A 483 13.40 25.37 16.83
N GLU A 484 14.12 25.78 15.79
CA GLU A 484 13.76 26.94 14.96
C GLU A 484 12.55 26.63 14.08
N PHE A 485 12.44 25.42 13.55
CA PHE A 485 11.20 24.95 12.92
C PHE A 485 10.03 24.99 13.92
N GLN A 486 10.21 24.52 15.14
CA GLN A 486 9.14 24.51 16.14
C GLN A 486 8.67 25.91 16.57
N LYS A 487 9.55 26.92 16.54
CA LYS A 487 9.21 28.31 16.87
C LYS A 487 8.41 29.01 15.77
N ASN A 488 8.59 28.62 14.51
CA ASN A 488 7.91 29.27 13.39
C ASN A 488 6.41 28.84 13.33
N PRO A 489 5.46 29.78 13.20
CA PRO A 489 4.01 29.49 13.17
C PRO A 489 3.55 28.56 12.05
N THR A 490 4.22 28.57 10.89
CA THR A 490 3.94 27.70 9.74
C THR A 490 4.23 26.24 10.09
N PHE A 491 5.38 25.97 10.71
CA PHE A 491 5.81 24.60 11.01
C PHE A 491 5.28 24.09 12.36
N SER A 492 5.00 24.96 13.34
CA SER A 492 4.45 24.57 14.64
C SER A 492 3.09 23.84 14.58
N LYS A 493 2.34 24.02 13.48
CA LYS A 493 1.02 23.41 13.25
C LYS A 493 1.08 22.04 12.57
N LEU A 494 2.27 21.57 12.21
CA LEU A 494 2.44 20.32 11.47
C LEU A 494 2.00 19.12 12.31
N LYS A 495 1.29 18.18 11.69
CA LYS A 495 0.88 16.93 12.34
C LYS A 495 2.07 16.05 12.66
N ARG A 496 3.11 16.12 11.81
CA ARG A 496 4.31 15.30 11.92
C ARG A 496 5.54 16.09 11.49
N ILE A 497 6.46 16.27 12.43
CA ILE A 497 7.84 16.65 12.16
C ILE A 497 8.70 15.47 12.56
N SER A 498 9.24 14.75 11.59
CA SER A 498 10.19 13.67 11.85
C SER A 498 11.60 14.17 11.58
N ASN A 499 12.43 14.18 12.63
CA ASN A 499 13.86 14.37 12.48
C ASN A 499 14.54 13.04 12.20
N ILE A 500 15.27 12.96 11.09
CA ILE A 500 16.20 11.86 10.85
C ILE A 500 17.49 12.23 11.57
N VAL A 501 17.60 11.79 12.83
CA VAL A 501 18.79 12.02 13.65
C VAL A 501 19.99 11.37 12.96
N ILE A 502 20.93 12.21 12.52
CA ILE A 502 22.19 11.73 11.96
C ILE A 502 23.03 11.24 13.14
N PRO A 503 23.46 9.97 13.16
CA PRO A 503 24.39 9.51 14.18
C PRO A 503 25.64 10.37 14.11
N GLN A 504 25.99 11.05 15.21
CA GLN A 504 27.28 11.75 15.30
C GLN A 504 28.37 10.72 14.97
N LYS A 505 29.16 10.99 13.92
CA LYS A 505 30.38 10.21 13.68
C LYS A 505 31.19 10.30 14.97
N ARG A 506 31.33 9.17 15.69
CA ARG A 506 32.30 9.07 16.78
C ARG A 506 33.66 9.37 16.15
N LEU A 507 34.24 10.51 16.54
CA LEU A 507 35.56 10.97 16.12
C LEU A 507 36.65 9.97 16.54
#